data_AF-A0A9E4FX90-F1
#
_entry.id   AF-A0A9E4FX90-F1
#
_cell.length_a   1.000
_cell.length_b   1.000
_cell.length_c   1.000
_cell.angle_alpha   90.00
_cell.angle_beta   90.00
_cell.angle_gamma   90.00
#
_symmetry.space_group_name_H-M   'P 1'
#
loop_
_entity.id
_entity.type
_entity.pdbx_description
1 polymer ?
#
loop_
_entity_poly.entity_id
_entity_poly.type
_entity_poly.pdbx_seq_one_letter_code
_entity_poly.pdbx_strand_id
1 'polypeptide(L)'
;MPRMPEITQRDQVDDAGKPHFDSIIASRGRIGAPYQYLLHSPDQAARVAHTIGFARFEATLDRRVSEIAICAVARELDCLYEWAAHED
;
A
#
# COMPACT_ATOMS: atom_id res chain seq x y z
N MET A 1 15.73 -9.59 -3.03
CA MET A 1 15.11 -10.22 -1.84
C MET A 1 14.70 -9.13 -0.86
N PRO A 2 13.53 -9.23 -0.20
CA PRO A 2 13.11 -8.25 0.79
C PRO A 2 14.01 -8.26 2.03
N ARG A 3 14.19 -7.09 2.65
CA ARG A 3 15.04 -6.91 3.84
C ARG A 3 14.32 -7.23 5.16
N MET A 4 13.01 -7.46 5.11
CA MET A 4 12.15 -7.67 6.27
C MET A 4 11.18 -8.82 5.98
N PRO A 5 10.81 -9.63 7.00
CA PRO A 5 9.80 -10.68 6.83
C PRO A 5 8.46 -10.12 6.36
N GLU A 6 7.75 -10.90 5.56
CA GLU A 6 6.43 -10.55 5.07
C GLU A 6 5.35 -10.96 6.06
N ILE A 7 4.43 -10.03 6.33
CA ILE A 7 3.19 -10.29 7.04
C ILE A 7 2.10 -10.45 5.99
N THR A 8 1.62 -11.67 5.79
CA THR A 8 0.58 -12.01 4.81
C THR A 8 -0.62 -12.71 5.44
N GLN A 9 -0.49 -13.16 6.68
CA GLN A 9 -1.50 -13.88 7.44
C GLN A 9 -1.90 -13.10 8.69
N ARG A 10 -3.17 -13.25 9.08
CA ARG A 10 -3.78 -12.50 10.18
C ARG A 10 -3.22 -12.84 11.55
N ASP A 11 -2.70 -14.04 11.73
CA ASP A 11 -2.07 -14.53 12.97
C ASP A 11 -0.62 -14.04 13.16
N GLN A 12 -0.05 -13.39 12.14
CA GLN A 12 1.27 -12.77 12.21
C GLN A 12 1.25 -11.36 12.83
N VAL A 13 0.07 -10.83 13.17
CA VAL A 13 -0.10 -9.59 13.96
C VAL A 13 -0.72 -9.90 15.32
N ASP A 14 -0.48 -9.02 16.29
CA ASP A 14 -1.08 -9.12 17.61
C ASP A 14 -2.58 -8.79 17.60
N ASP A 15 -3.26 -8.98 18.74
CA ASP A 15 -4.70 -8.75 18.84
C ASP A 15 -5.11 -7.32 18.51
N ALA A 16 -4.26 -6.34 18.84
CA ALA A 16 -4.47 -4.94 18.51
C ALA A 16 -4.31 -4.66 17.00
N GLY A 17 -3.44 -5.40 16.30
CA GLY A 17 -3.20 -5.27 14.87
C GLY A 17 -4.24 -5.95 13.98
N LYS A 18 -4.97 -6.95 14.50
CA LYS A 18 -5.97 -7.71 13.74
C LYS A 18 -7.05 -6.84 13.05
N PRO A 19 -7.68 -5.85 13.72
CA PRO A 19 -8.64 -4.97 13.06
C PRO A 19 -8.04 -4.17 11.90
N HIS A 20 -6.79 -3.74 12.02
CA HIS A 20 -6.09 -3.02 10.96
C HIS A 20 -5.80 -3.93 9.76
N PHE A 21 -5.31 -5.14 10.03
CA PHE A 21 -5.12 -6.17 9.00
C PHE A 21 -6.42 -6.45 8.24
N ASP A 22 -7.52 -6.67 8.98
CA ASP A 22 -8.84 -6.94 8.41
C ASP A 22 -9.33 -5.76 7.55
N SER A 23 -9.10 -4.52 7.97
CA SER A 23 -9.48 -3.33 7.19
C SER A 23 -8.76 -3.23 5.84
N ILE A 24 -7.47 -3.60 5.81
CA ILE A 24 -6.67 -3.57 4.58
C ILE A 24 -7.18 -4.66 3.63
N ILE A 25 -7.43 -5.88 4.11
CA ILE A 25 -8.03 -6.95 3.29
C ILE A 25 -9.40 -6.53 2.78
N ALA A 26 -10.27 -5.98 3.62
CA ALA A 26 -11.62 -5.57 3.22
C ALA A 26 -11.59 -4.55 2.06
N SER A 27 -10.61 -3.64 2.06
CA SER A 27 -10.46 -2.63 1.01
C SER A 27 -9.75 -3.10 -0.27
N ARG A 28 -8.88 -4.12 -0.20
CA ARG A 28 -7.95 -4.51 -1.29
C ARG A 28 -8.04 -5.97 -1.72
N GLY A 29 -8.82 -6.79 -1.03
CA GLY A 29 -9.03 -8.22 -1.29
C GLY A 29 -7.87 -9.13 -0.85
N ARG A 30 -6.64 -8.61 -0.73
CA ARG A 30 -5.47 -9.36 -0.26
C ARG A 30 -4.47 -8.45 0.44
N ILE A 31 -3.59 -9.05 1.24
CA ILE A 31 -2.34 -8.40 1.65
C ILE A 31 -1.28 -8.65 0.58
N GLY A 32 -0.74 -7.57 0.02
CA GLY A 32 0.41 -7.58 -0.86
C GLY A 32 1.32 -6.40 -0.55
N ALA A 33 2.41 -6.26 -1.30
CA ALA A 33 3.22 -5.05 -1.21
C ALA A 33 2.37 -3.79 -1.49
N PRO A 34 2.67 -2.65 -0.82
CA PRO A 34 3.64 -2.50 0.26
C PRO A 34 3.12 -2.94 1.64
N TYR A 35 1.84 -3.28 1.78
CA TYR A 35 1.18 -3.55 3.06
C TYR A 35 1.76 -4.75 3.81
N GLN A 36 2.24 -5.77 3.11
CA GLN A 36 2.93 -6.91 3.73
C GLN A 36 4.19 -6.52 4.53
N TYR A 37 4.74 -5.34 4.27
CA TYR A 37 5.84 -4.75 5.03
C TYR A 37 5.36 -3.66 5.99
N LEU A 38 4.36 -2.84 5.61
CA LEU A 38 3.81 -1.82 6.50
C LEU A 38 3.11 -2.42 7.73
N LEU A 39 2.60 -3.64 7.65
CA LEU A 39 1.92 -4.34 8.75
C LEU A 39 2.80 -4.65 9.95
N HIS A 40 4.12 -4.40 9.88
CA HIS A 40 4.96 -4.33 11.09
C HIS A 40 4.59 -3.12 11.98
N SER A 41 3.80 -2.17 11.45
CA SER A 41 3.06 -1.15 12.19
C SER A 41 1.59 -1.10 11.71
N PRO A 42 0.69 -1.93 12.28
CA PRO A 42 -0.66 -2.12 11.75
C PRO A 42 -1.51 -0.83 11.65
N ASP A 43 -1.49 0.03 12.67
CA ASP A 43 -2.25 1.30 12.63
C ASP A 43 -1.73 2.21 11.51
N GLN A 44 -0.41 2.32 11.35
CA GLN A 44 0.19 3.07 10.26
C GLN A 44 -0.21 2.49 8.90
N ALA A 45 -0.16 1.17 8.74
CA ALA A 45 -0.53 0.50 7.50
C ALA A 45 -1.98 0.82 7.09
N ALA A 46 -2.92 0.80 8.04
CA ALA A 46 -4.32 1.13 7.79
C ALA A 46 -4.51 2.61 7.39
N ARG A 47 -3.79 3.54 8.04
CA ARG A 47 -3.83 4.98 7.68
C ARG A 47 -3.25 5.25 6.29
N VAL A 48 -2.14 4.59 5.95
CA VAL A 48 -1.55 4.65 4.61
C VAL A 48 -2.53 4.09 3.59
N ALA A 49 -3.17 2.95 3.90
CA ALA A 49 -4.17 2.34 3.05
C ALA A 49 -5.35 3.29 2.75
N HIS A 50 -5.87 3.97 3.77
CA HIS A 50 -6.93 4.95 3.60
C HIS A 50 -6.48 6.15 2.75
N THR A 51 -5.32 6.72 3.06
CA THR A 51 -4.76 7.89 2.34
C THR A 51 -4.55 7.62 0.86
N ILE A 52 -3.96 6.46 0.53
CA ILE A 52 -3.76 6.03 -0.86
C ILE A 52 -5.10 5.81 -1.56
N GLY A 53 -6.07 5.19 -0.87
CA GLY A 53 -7.41 4.96 -1.41
C GLY A 53 -8.08 6.28 -1.83
N PHE A 54 -8.07 7.25 -0.93
CA PHE A 54 -8.59 8.59 -1.20
C PHE A 54 -7.89 9.25 -2.41
N ALA A 55 -6.55 9.30 -2.38
CA ALA A 55 -5.77 9.95 -3.43
C ALA A 55 -5.95 9.32 -4.81
N ARG A 56 -6.21 8.00 -4.89
CA ARG A 56 -6.35 7.28 -6.16
C ARG A 56 -7.78 7.26 -6.70
N PHE A 57 -8.79 7.24 -5.84
CA PHE A 57 -10.16 6.91 -6.25
C PHE A 57 -11.21 7.96 -5.88
N GLU A 58 -10.91 8.86 -4.94
CA GLU A 58 -11.85 9.88 -4.48
C GLU A 58 -11.41 11.31 -4.81
N ALA A 59 -10.11 11.52 -5.05
CA ALA A 59 -9.60 12.80 -5.51
C ALA A 59 -10.10 13.15 -6.92
N THR A 60 -10.09 14.45 -7.25
CA THR A 60 -10.63 14.99 -8.51
C THR A 60 -9.69 14.83 -9.71
N LEU A 61 -8.49 14.29 -9.50
CA LEU A 61 -7.47 14.15 -10.53
C LEU A 61 -7.84 13.01 -11.50
N ASP A 62 -7.72 13.26 -12.81
CA ASP A 62 -7.91 12.21 -13.81
C ASP A 62 -6.91 11.06 -13.58
N ARG A 63 -7.38 9.83 -13.77
CA ARG A 63 -6.58 8.64 -13.51
C ARG A 63 -5.26 8.62 -14.27
N ARG A 64 -5.23 9.03 -15.55
CA ARG A 64 -3.97 9.06 -16.32
C ARG A 64 -3.00 10.09 -15.74
N VAL A 65 -3.50 11.22 -15.25
CA VAL A 65 -2.65 12.23 -14.61
C VAL A 65 -2.10 11.72 -13.28
N SER A 66 -2.91 11.00 -12.50
CA SER A 66 -2.44 10.32 -11.28
C SER A 66 -1.33 9.31 -11.57
N GLU A 67 -1.48 8.46 -12.61
CA GLU A 67 -0.45 7.48 -12.97
C GLU A 67 0.86 8.14 -13.44
N ILE A 68 0.77 9.22 -14.24
CA ILE A 68 1.95 10.00 -14.64
C ILE A 68 2.65 10.61 -13.41
N ALA A 69 1.89 11.16 -12.47
CA ALA A 69 2.45 11.73 -11.25
C ALA A 69 3.15 10.67 -10.39
N ILE A 70 2.56 9.47 -10.27
CA ILE A 70 3.17 8.33 -9.56
C ILE A 70 4.47 7.92 -10.23
N CYS A 71 4.48 7.71 -11.55
CA CYS A 71 5.69 7.31 -12.29
C CYS A 71 6.79 8.39 -12.23
N ALA A 72 6.43 9.67 -12.31
CA ALA A 72 7.39 10.77 -12.21
C ALA A 72 8.08 10.78 -10.83
N VAL A 73 7.31 10.66 -9.74
CA VAL A 73 7.86 10.59 -8.38
C VAL A 73 8.65 9.30 -8.17
N ALA A 74 8.16 8.17 -8.69
CA ALA A 74 8.88 6.90 -8.62
C ALA A 74 10.23 6.98 -9.32
N ARG A 75 10.31 7.65 -10.47
CA ARG A 75 11.58 7.87 -11.18
C ARG A 75 12.52 8.80 -10.42
N GLU A 76 12.01 9.90 -9.88
CA GLU A 76 12.78 10.88 -9.11
C GLU A 76 13.40 10.26 -7.84
N LEU A 77 12.69 9.33 -7.21
CA LEU A 77 13.13 8.65 -5.99
C LEU A 77 13.81 7.29 -6.24
N ASP A 78 14.04 6.92 -7.50
CA ASP A 78 14.52 5.58 -7.91
C ASP A 78 13.71 4.42 -7.27
N CYS A 79 12.40 4.61 -7.12
CA CYS A 79 11.48 3.63 -6.54
C CYS A 79 11.03 2.60 -7.58
N LEU A 80 11.83 1.54 -7.74
CA LEU A 80 11.57 0.47 -8.72
C LEU A 80 10.22 -0.23 -8.54
N TYR A 81 9.75 -0.37 -7.29
CA TYR A 81 8.48 -1.05 -7.00
C TYR A 81 7.28 -0.25 -7.53
N GLU A 82 7.22 1.05 -7.20
CA GLU A 82 6.14 1.92 -7.67
C GLU A 82 6.23 2.12 -9.19
N TRP A 83 7.42 2.25 -9.76
CA TRP A 83 7.58 2.34 -11.22
C TRP A 83 7.00 1.10 -11.92
N ALA A 84 7.46 -0.10 -11.56
CA ALA A 84 7.01 -1.34 -12.21
C ALA A 84 5.51 -1.63 -11.99
N ALA A 85 4.90 -1.12 -10.91
CA ALA A 85 3.49 -1.31 -10.64
C ALA A 85 2.56 -0.36 -11.41
N HIS A 86 3.12 0.69 -12.05
CA HIS A 86 2.36 1.82 -12.58
C HIS A 86 2.74 2.24 -14.01
N GLU A 87 3.77 1.64 -14.62
CA GLU A 87 4.25 2.03 -15.96
C GLU A 87 3.41 1.53 -17.15
N ASP A 88 2.49 0.57 -16.91
CA ASP A 88 1.59 -0.03 -17.93
C ASP A 88 0.29 0.77 -18.16
#